data_AF-A0A379MVJ0-F1
#
_entry.id   AF-A0A379MVJ0-F1
#
_cell.length_a   1.000
_cell.length_b   1.000
_cell.length_c   1.000
_cell.angle_alpha   90.00
_cell.angle_beta   90.00
_cell.angle_gamma   90.00
#
_symmetry.space_group_name_H-M   'P 1'
#
loop_
_entity.id
_entity.type
_entity.pdbx_description
1 polymer ?
#
loop_
_entity_poly.entity_id
_entity_poly.type
_entity_poly.pdbx_seq_one_letter_code
_entity_poly.pdbx_strand_id
1 'polypeptide(L)'
;MFWINLPIGMLGLFLAWRFITAPEQERPPKLDVPGITLVGLSLACLMFGFETVGRGVVEPAWSWVALVAGAGLVVWAVRHCLRAEHPALDLSLLRIPAFQVTVTAGTMFRIGAGAIPFLVPLAIQLGFGASATTSGLITLASALGAFGMKPLVHRVLRWLGYRGTLVWNTVLQGAIILLLATLSPGWPLWGVFILLAVNGIFRSLHFTSLNSLAYAELPQKALSAATSLYSTAQQLSMALGVVMGSSVLAASTALHGHGEPALGDFSLAFVAVAAVVLASLPPCLQLPRDAGEAVSGYRRRGG
;
A
#
# COMPACT_ATOMS: atom_id res chain seq x y z
N MET A 1 -22.87 -2.95 -1.26
CA MET A 1 -21.62 -3.11 -2.04
C MET A 1 -20.94 -4.48 -1.88
N PHE A 2 -21.24 -5.31 -0.87
CA PHE A 2 -20.60 -6.63 -0.68
C PHE A 2 -21.22 -7.82 -1.46
N TRP A 3 -22.42 -7.66 -2.03
CA TRP A 3 -23.13 -8.74 -2.72
C TRP A 3 -22.59 -9.04 -4.13
N ILE A 4 -21.83 -8.11 -4.72
CA ILE A 4 -21.22 -8.29 -6.04
C ILE A 4 -19.96 -9.17 -5.97
N ASN A 5 -19.19 -9.11 -4.88
CA ASN A 5 -17.93 -9.84 -4.75
C ASN A 5 -18.13 -11.32 -4.40
N LEU A 6 -19.20 -11.66 -3.67
CA LEU A 6 -19.48 -13.04 -3.26
C LEU A 6 -19.72 -14.01 -4.44
N PRO A 7 -20.59 -13.71 -5.44
CA PRO A 7 -20.78 -14.59 -6.58
C PRO A 7 -19.54 -14.67 -7.47
N ILE A 8 -18.78 -13.58 -7.61
CA ILE A 8 -17.52 -13.55 -8.35
C ILE A 8 -16.45 -14.41 -7.65
N GLY A 9 -16.38 -14.35 -6.33
CA GLY A 9 -15.48 -15.18 -5.52
C GLY A 9 -15.82 -16.67 -5.62
N MET A 10 -17.11 -17.03 -5.55
CA MET A 10 -17.57 -18.40 -5.74
C MET A 10 -17.31 -18.91 -7.16
N LEU A 11 -17.58 -18.08 -8.17
CA LEU A 11 -17.30 -18.42 -9.56
C LEU A 11 -15.80 -18.58 -9.79
N GLY A 12 -14.98 -17.71 -9.22
CA GLY A 12 -13.51 -17.80 -9.25
C GLY A 12 -13.00 -19.08 -8.59
N LEU A 13 -13.55 -19.46 -7.43
CA LEU A 13 -13.20 -20.70 -6.74
C LEU A 13 -13.59 -21.94 -7.57
N PHE A 14 -14.79 -21.92 -8.16
CA PHE A 14 -15.27 -22.99 -9.04
C PHE A 14 -14.41 -23.13 -10.30
N LEU A 15 -14.07 -22.01 -10.95
CA LEU A 15 -13.22 -21.98 -12.13
C LEU A 15 -11.78 -22.41 -11.79
N ALA A 16 -11.24 -21.95 -10.67
CA ALA A 16 -9.94 -22.40 -10.19
C ALA A 16 -9.92 -23.92 -9.95
N TRP A 17 -10.94 -24.44 -9.26
CA TRP A 17 -11.09 -25.88 -9.01
C TRP A 17 -11.24 -26.69 -10.30
N ARG A 18 -11.93 -26.15 -11.32
CA ARG A 18 -12.21 -26.86 -12.57
C ARG A 18 -11.09 -26.78 -13.61
N PHE A 19 -10.35 -25.67 -13.67
CA PHE A 19 -9.42 -25.35 -14.75
C PHE A 19 -7.95 -25.25 -14.33
N ILE A 20 -7.65 -25.03 -13.05
CA ILE A 20 -6.26 -25.06 -12.57
C ILE A 20 -5.89 -26.52 -12.34
N THR A 21 -5.33 -27.14 -13.37
CA THR A 21 -4.69 -28.45 -13.24
C THR A 21 -3.48 -28.27 -12.33
N ALA A 22 -3.47 -28.95 -11.18
CA ALA A 22 -2.36 -28.87 -10.25
C ALA A 22 -1.07 -29.22 -11.00
N PRO A 23 -0.02 -28.37 -10.97
CA PRO A 23 1.27 -28.80 -11.47
C PRO A 23 1.66 -30.05 -10.69
N GLU A 24 2.19 -31.04 -11.41
CA GLU A 24 2.57 -32.34 -10.90
C GLU A 24 3.70 -32.15 -9.87
N GLN A 25 3.31 -31.87 -8.63
CA GLN A 25 4.20 -31.82 -7.48
C GLN A 25 4.06 -33.16 -6.78
N GLU A 26 5.14 -33.94 -6.78
CA GLU A 26 5.18 -35.30 -6.22
C GLU A 26 4.72 -35.37 -4.75
N ARG A 27 4.77 -34.25 -4.00
CA ARG A 27 4.20 -34.08 -2.65
C ARG A 27 3.83 -32.62 -2.38
N PRO A 28 2.57 -32.18 -2.51
CA PRO A 28 2.18 -30.84 -2.09
C PRO A 28 2.37 -30.69 -0.56
N PRO A 29 2.98 -29.60 -0.08
CA PRO A 29 3.14 -29.37 1.35
C PRO A 29 1.76 -29.28 2.03
N LYS A 30 1.67 -29.76 3.28
CA LYS A 30 0.42 -29.70 4.05
C LYS A 30 0.01 -28.24 4.27
N LEU A 31 -1.26 -27.93 4.02
CA LEU A 31 -1.81 -26.60 4.21
C LEU A 31 -1.85 -26.24 5.71
N ASP A 32 -1.27 -25.10 6.08
CA ASP A 32 -1.30 -24.56 7.44
C ASP A 32 -2.64 -23.87 7.74
N VAL A 33 -3.67 -24.68 7.93
CA VAL A 33 -5.02 -24.20 8.29
C VAL A 33 -5.01 -23.34 9.57
N PRO A 34 -4.28 -23.70 10.64
CA PRO A 34 -4.16 -22.84 11.83
C PRO A 34 -3.51 -21.49 11.50
N GLY A 35 -2.42 -21.46 10.75
CA GLY A 35 -1.77 -20.19 10.37
C GLY A 35 -2.66 -19.33 9.49
N ILE A 36 -3.35 -19.92 8.51
CA ILE A 36 -4.27 -19.20 7.62
C ILE A 36 -5.42 -18.58 8.41
N THR A 37 -6.02 -19.35 9.33
CA THR A 37 -7.13 -18.85 10.16
C THR A 37 -6.66 -17.73 11.09
N LEU A 38 -5.48 -17.86 11.70
CA LEU A 38 -4.90 -16.82 12.54
C LEU A 38 -4.59 -15.54 11.78
N VAL A 39 -3.92 -15.65 10.63
CA VAL A 39 -3.60 -14.50 9.78
C VAL A 39 -4.88 -13.84 9.27
N GLY A 40 -5.83 -14.63 8.77
CA GLY A 40 -7.12 -14.14 8.29
C GLY A 40 -7.91 -13.40 9.38
N LEU A 41 -8.01 -13.97 10.59
CA LEU A 41 -8.71 -13.35 11.70
C LEU A 41 -7.99 -12.08 12.18
N SER A 42 -6.65 -12.11 12.26
CA SER A 42 -5.85 -10.94 12.64
C SER A 42 -6.05 -9.77 11.66
N LEU A 43 -6.03 -10.05 10.35
CA LEU A 43 -6.29 -9.06 9.31
C LEU A 43 -7.72 -8.55 9.38
N ALA A 44 -8.71 -9.43 9.55
CA ALA A 44 -10.11 -9.02 9.67
C ALA A 44 -10.33 -8.07 10.84
N CYS A 45 -9.81 -8.40 12.03
CA CYS A 45 -9.91 -7.55 13.22
C CYS A 45 -9.18 -6.21 13.05
N LEU A 46 -7.96 -6.23 12.48
CA LEU A 46 -7.18 -5.01 12.25
C LEU A 46 -7.83 -4.11 11.20
N MET A 47 -8.25 -4.67 10.06
CA MET A 47 -8.95 -3.92 9.01
C MET A 47 -10.24 -3.32 9.55
N PHE A 48 -11.04 -4.10 10.29
CA PHE A 48 -12.28 -3.61 10.90
C PHE A 48 -12.00 -2.44 11.86
N GLY A 49 -11.00 -2.58 12.74
CA GLY A 49 -10.59 -1.50 13.64
C GLY A 49 -10.15 -0.26 12.86
N PHE A 50 -9.23 -0.40 11.91
CA PHE A 50 -8.69 0.71 11.12
C PHE A 50 -9.73 1.41 10.24
N GLU A 51 -10.71 0.69 9.70
CA GLU A 51 -11.78 1.28 8.89
C GLU A 51 -12.86 1.98 9.72
N THR A 52 -12.99 1.63 11.00
CA THR A 52 -14.03 2.17 11.88
C THR A 52 -13.53 3.29 12.80
N VAL A 53 -12.26 3.25 13.22
CA VAL A 53 -11.66 4.29 14.07
C VAL A 53 -11.82 5.67 13.42
N GLY A 54 -12.39 6.61 14.17
CA GLY A 54 -12.49 8.02 13.76
C GLY A 54 -13.55 8.31 12.69
N ARG A 55 -14.36 7.33 12.26
CA ARG A 55 -15.43 7.52 11.26
C ARG A 55 -16.84 7.61 11.82
N GLY A 56 -17.03 7.33 13.12
CA GLY A 56 -18.35 7.39 13.77
C GLY A 56 -19.36 6.34 13.28
N VAL A 57 -18.91 5.29 12.58
CA VAL A 57 -19.78 4.24 12.03
C VAL A 57 -20.22 3.23 13.11
N VAL A 58 -19.36 3.00 14.09
CA VAL A 58 -19.60 2.13 15.26
C VAL A 58 -19.14 2.85 16.52
N GLU A 59 -19.60 2.38 17.67
CA GLU A 59 -19.14 2.91 18.96
C GLU A 59 -17.61 2.76 19.07
N PRO A 60 -16.87 3.81 19.47
CA PRO A 60 -15.41 3.82 19.46
C PRO A 60 -14.77 2.66 20.22
N ALA A 61 -15.44 2.15 21.27
CA ALA A 61 -14.98 1.03 22.06
C ALA A 61 -14.77 -0.24 21.21
N TRP A 62 -15.69 -0.55 20.28
CA TRP A 62 -15.59 -1.75 19.43
C TRP A 62 -14.43 -1.66 18.45
N SER A 63 -14.13 -0.47 17.93
CA SER A 63 -12.97 -0.24 17.07
C SER A 63 -11.66 -0.51 17.81
N TRP A 64 -11.52 0.00 19.04
CA TRP A 64 -10.33 -0.24 19.87
C TRP A 64 -10.20 -1.69 20.31
N VAL A 65 -11.29 -2.35 20.69
CA VAL A 65 -11.30 -3.78 21.04
C VAL A 65 -10.82 -4.62 19.84
N ALA A 66 -11.32 -4.33 18.64
CA ALA A 66 -10.90 -5.02 17.43
C ALA A 66 -9.41 -4.81 17.11
N LEU A 67 -8.88 -3.61 17.33
CA LEU A 67 -7.44 -3.32 17.16
C LEU A 67 -6.57 -4.08 18.16
N VAL A 68 -6.94 -4.08 19.45
CA VAL A 68 -6.18 -4.79 20.49
C VAL A 68 -6.23 -6.30 20.28
N ALA A 69 -7.41 -6.84 19.97
CA ALA A 69 -7.58 -8.26 19.65
C ALA A 69 -6.79 -8.64 18.38
N GLY A 70 -6.90 -7.83 17.32
CA GLY A 70 -6.16 -8.02 16.08
C GLY A 70 -4.63 -7.99 16.29
N ALA A 71 -4.12 -7.05 17.09
CA ALA A 71 -2.71 -6.97 17.44
C ALA A 71 -2.24 -8.22 18.22
N GLY A 72 -3.05 -8.68 19.18
CA GLY A 72 -2.79 -9.94 19.90
C GLY A 72 -2.75 -11.15 18.97
N LEU A 73 -3.68 -11.24 18.02
CA LEU A 73 -3.73 -12.29 17.01
C LEU A 73 -2.53 -12.23 16.06
N VAL A 74 -2.06 -11.03 15.67
CA VAL A 74 -0.83 -10.90 14.86
C VAL A 74 0.37 -11.46 15.61
N VAL A 75 0.54 -11.12 16.89
CA VAL A 75 1.65 -11.64 17.70
C VAL A 75 1.61 -13.17 17.76
N TRP A 76 0.41 -13.75 17.88
CA TRP A 76 0.26 -15.20 17.89
C TRP A 76 0.48 -15.83 16.51
N ALA A 77 -0.03 -15.23 15.44
CA ALA A 77 0.16 -15.66 14.06
C ALA A 77 1.65 -15.65 13.68
N VAL A 78 2.40 -14.60 14.04
CA VAL A 78 3.84 -14.51 13.80
C VAL A 78 4.58 -15.61 14.56
N ARG A 79 4.24 -15.84 15.84
CA ARG A 79 4.86 -16.92 16.64
C ARG A 79 4.57 -18.31 16.06
N HIS A 80 3.38 -18.54 15.53
CA HIS A 80 3.01 -19.77 14.85
C HIS A 80 3.80 -19.94 13.54
N CYS A 81 3.85 -18.91 12.69
CA CYS A 81 4.57 -18.94 11.42
C CYS A 81 6.07 -19.13 11.57
N LEU A 82 6.66 -18.69 12.70
CA LEU A 82 8.08 -18.92 13.01
C LEU A 82 8.39 -20.36 13.45
N ARG A 83 7.38 -21.14 13.86
CA ARG A 83 7.54 -22.51 14.39
C ARG A 83 7.00 -23.60 13.45
N ALA A 84 6.08 -23.26 12.56
CA ALA A 84 5.46 -24.21 11.65
C ALA A 84 6.43 -24.69 10.55
N GLU A 85 6.33 -25.97 10.17
CA GLU A 85 7.14 -26.57 9.08
C GLU A 85 6.76 -26.03 7.69
N HIS A 86 5.49 -25.70 7.50
CA HIS A 86 4.94 -25.15 6.26
C HIS A 86 4.06 -23.93 6.56
N PRO A 87 4.63 -22.80 7.01
CA PRO A 87 3.87 -21.67 7.53
C PRO A 87 3.00 -21.02 6.45
N ALA A 88 1.82 -20.53 6.86
CA ALA A 88 0.95 -19.73 5.99
C ALA A 88 1.67 -18.48 5.43
N LEU A 89 2.55 -17.88 6.24
CA LEU A 89 3.42 -16.76 5.86
C LEU A 89 4.88 -17.17 6.05
N ASP A 90 5.57 -17.45 4.94
CA ASP A 90 6.98 -17.82 4.97
C ASP A 90 7.87 -16.59 5.16
N LEU A 91 8.20 -16.29 6.43
CA LEU A 91 9.07 -15.18 6.80
C LEU A 91 10.53 -15.39 6.39
N SER A 92 10.94 -16.60 5.99
CA SER A 92 12.30 -16.85 5.51
C SER A 92 12.58 -16.10 4.19
N LEU A 93 11.54 -15.76 3.44
CA LEU A 93 11.62 -14.96 2.21
C LEU A 93 12.16 -13.54 2.47
N LEU A 94 12.00 -13.00 3.68
CA LEU A 94 12.58 -11.71 4.07
C LEU A 94 14.11 -11.74 4.17
N ARG A 95 14.75 -12.92 4.05
CA ARG A 95 16.21 -13.03 3.92
C ARG A 95 16.69 -12.71 2.50
N ILE A 96 15.80 -12.74 1.51
CA ILE A 96 16.12 -12.40 0.12
C ILE A 96 16.10 -10.88 -0.01
N PRO A 97 17.24 -10.20 -0.29
CA PRO A 97 17.33 -8.75 -0.21
C PRO A 97 16.31 -8.01 -1.08
N ALA A 98 16.09 -8.47 -2.32
CA ALA A 98 15.10 -7.86 -3.22
C ALA A 98 13.66 -7.94 -2.66
N PHE A 99 13.30 -9.09 -2.08
CA PHE A 99 11.99 -9.28 -1.45
C PHE A 99 11.87 -8.47 -0.15
N GLN A 100 12.90 -8.47 0.69
CA GLN A 100 12.96 -7.70 1.93
C GLN A 100 12.77 -6.21 1.68
N VAL A 101 13.50 -5.62 0.72
CA VAL A 101 13.37 -4.21 0.35
C VAL A 101 11.97 -3.93 -0.17
N THR A 102 11.42 -4.82 -1.00
CA THR A 102 10.09 -4.67 -1.56
C THR A 102 9.00 -4.69 -0.48
N VAL A 103 9.14 -5.53 0.54
CA VAL A 103 8.21 -5.55 1.69
C VAL A 103 8.42 -4.33 2.58
N THR A 104 9.65 -4.00 2.97
CA THR A 104 9.95 -2.91 3.92
C THR A 104 9.73 -1.53 3.32
N ALA A 105 10.43 -1.19 2.23
CA ALA A 105 10.26 0.07 1.51
C ALA A 105 8.83 0.21 0.96
N GLY A 106 8.30 -0.90 0.42
CA GLY A 106 6.95 -0.93 -0.10
C GLY A 106 5.90 -0.69 0.98
N THR A 107 6.08 -1.22 2.19
CA THR A 107 5.19 -0.95 3.33
C THR A 107 5.16 0.54 3.65
N MET A 108 6.33 1.17 3.84
CA MET A 108 6.43 2.60 4.12
C MET A 108 5.79 3.47 3.03
N PHE A 109 6.10 3.19 1.76
CA PHE A 109 5.50 3.90 0.64
C PHE A 109 3.97 3.70 0.58
N ARG A 110 3.48 2.48 0.82
CA ARG A 110 2.05 2.15 0.81
C ARG A 110 1.27 2.76 1.97
N ILE A 111 1.89 2.91 3.14
CA ILE A 111 1.31 3.69 4.25
C ILE A 111 1.06 5.12 3.77
N GLY A 112 2.05 5.76 3.17
CA GLY A 112 1.84 7.11 2.63
C GLY A 112 0.78 7.17 1.51
N ALA A 113 0.87 6.26 0.54
CA ALA A 113 -0.07 6.20 -0.58
C ALA A 113 -1.50 5.80 -0.16
N GLY A 114 -1.66 5.09 0.95
CA GLY A 114 -2.94 4.71 1.55
C GLY A 114 -3.67 5.87 2.22
N ALA A 115 -2.93 6.86 2.72
CA ALA A 115 -3.51 8.07 3.34
C ALA A 115 -4.15 9.02 2.30
N ILE A 116 -3.57 9.10 1.09
CA ILE A 116 -3.97 10.09 0.06
C ILE A 116 -5.45 9.99 -0.35
N PRO A 117 -6.03 8.80 -0.65
CA PRO A 117 -7.44 8.67 -1.01
C PRO A 117 -8.42 9.06 0.10
N PHE A 118 -7.95 9.19 1.34
CA PHE A 118 -8.73 9.68 2.47
C PHE A 118 -8.53 11.20 2.65
N LEU A 119 -7.28 11.64 2.73
CA LEU A 119 -6.94 13.04 3.03
C LEU A 119 -7.33 14.01 1.91
N VAL A 120 -7.09 13.66 0.64
CA VAL A 120 -7.31 14.58 -0.48
C VAL A 120 -8.79 14.93 -0.66
N PRO A 121 -9.73 13.97 -0.74
CA PRO A 121 -11.14 14.31 -0.85
C PRO A 121 -11.63 15.13 0.34
N LEU A 122 -11.17 14.78 1.54
CA LEU A 122 -11.57 15.46 2.77
C LEU A 122 -11.03 16.90 2.82
N ALA A 123 -9.79 17.12 2.40
CA ALA A 123 -9.19 18.45 2.30
C ALA A 123 -9.90 19.33 1.26
N ILE A 124 -10.32 18.76 0.13
CA ILE A 124 -11.10 19.49 -0.90
C ILE A 124 -12.51 19.81 -0.39
N GLN A 125 -13.17 18.87 0.30
CA GLN A 125 -14.54 19.09 0.78
C GLN A 125 -14.58 20.06 1.96
N LEU A 126 -13.81 19.78 3.02
CA LEU A 126 -13.83 20.60 4.24
C LEU A 126 -12.95 21.85 4.11
N GLY A 127 -11.78 21.72 3.48
CA GLY A 127 -10.83 22.83 3.36
C GLY A 127 -11.23 23.84 2.27
N PHE A 128 -11.73 23.39 1.12
CA PHE A 128 -12.09 24.29 0.00
C PHE A 128 -13.61 24.57 -0.03
N GLY A 129 -14.41 23.91 0.82
CA GLY A 129 -15.87 24.01 0.80
C GLY A 129 -16.50 23.43 -0.47
N ALA A 130 -15.79 22.57 -1.20
CA ALA A 130 -16.26 22.04 -2.47
C ALA A 130 -17.26 20.89 -2.28
N SER A 131 -18.16 20.71 -3.24
CA SER A 131 -19.10 19.60 -3.22
C SER A 131 -18.41 18.23 -3.33
N ALA A 132 -19.05 17.18 -2.80
CA ALA A 132 -18.58 15.80 -2.93
C ALA A 132 -18.38 15.38 -4.40
N THR A 133 -19.26 15.85 -5.31
CA THR A 133 -19.15 15.60 -6.75
C THR A 133 -17.87 16.20 -7.34
N THR A 134 -17.55 17.45 -6.99
CA THR A 134 -16.33 18.13 -7.44
C THR A 134 -15.09 17.43 -6.89
N SER A 135 -15.10 17.07 -5.60
CA SER A 135 -14.02 16.31 -4.98
C SER A 135 -13.81 14.97 -5.67
N GLY A 136 -14.88 14.23 -5.96
CA GLY A 136 -14.81 12.97 -6.70
C GLY A 136 -14.17 13.15 -8.07
N LEU A 137 -14.63 14.14 -8.85
CA LEU A 137 -14.10 14.44 -10.18
C LEU A 137 -12.61 14.80 -10.16
N ILE A 138 -12.16 15.58 -9.17
CA ILE A 138 -10.74 15.93 -9.03
C ILE A 138 -9.91 14.69 -8.66
N THR A 139 -10.42 13.83 -7.77
CA THR A 139 -9.70 12.62 -7.36
C THR A 139 -9.58 11.57 -8.45
N LEU A 140 -10.48 11.58 -9.45
CA LEU A 140 -10.37 10.75 -10.66
C LEU A 140 -9.09 11.04 -11.46
N ALA A 141 -8.51 12.23 -11.33
CA ALA A 141 -7.25 12.58 -11.98
C ALA A 141 -6.13 11.58 -11.65
N SER A 142 -6.06 11.13 -10.40
CA SER A 142 -5.09 10.12 -9.95
C SER A 142 -5.24 8.80 -10.72
N ALA A 143 -6.47 8.39 -11.03
CA ALA A 143 -6.72 7.18 -11.81
C ALA A 143 -6.27 7.38 -13.27
N LEU A 144 -6.60 8.52 -13.88
CA LEU A 144 -6.18 8.87 -15.25
C LEU A 144 -4.65 8.88 -15.38
N GLY A 145 -3.97 9.51 -14.43
CA GLY A 145 -2.51 9.49 -14.37
C GLY A 145 -1.93 8.09 -14.24
N ALA A 146 -2.52 7.26 -13.38
CA ALA A 146 -2.08 5.88 -13.21
C ALA A 146 -2.22 5.04 -14.49
N PHE A 147 -3.28 5.25 -15.28
CA PHE A 147 -3.45 4.64 -16.60
C PHE A 147 -2.39 5.11 -17.59
N GLY A 148 -2.10 6.41 -17.64
CA GLY A 148 -1.11 6.99 -18.54
C GLY A 148 0.31 6.45 -18.34
N MET A 149 0.67 6.05 -17.12
CA MET A 149 2.01 5.50 -16.83
C MET A 149 2.19 4.04 -17.27
N LYS A 150 1.12 3.24 -17.36
CA LYS A 150 1.22 1.79 -17.67
C LYS A 150 2.10 1.43 -18.88
N PRO A 151 1.97 2.09 -20.06
CA PRO A 151 2.83 1.78 -21.22
C PRO A 151 4.30 2.20 -21.01
N LEU A 152 4.56 3.16 -20.13
CA LEU A 152 5.88 3.74 -19.90
C LEU A 152 6.70 2.95 -18.87
N VAL A 153 6.08 2.19 -17.97
CA VAL A 153 6.77 1.48 -16.87
C VAL A 153 7.96 0.66 -17.36
N HIS A 154 7.77 -0.19 -18.38
CA HIS A 154 8.84 -1.05 -18.90
C HIS A 154 9.98 -0.25 -19.54
N ARG A 155 9.67 0.92 -20.10
CA ARG A 155 10.70 1.81 -20.67
C ARG A 155 11.53 2.46 -19.57
N VAL A 156 10.87 2.92 -18.50
CA VAL A 156 11.52 3.52 -17.33
C VAL A 156 12.41 2.49 -16.63
N LEU A 157 11.88 1.28 -16.36
CA LEU A 157 12.65 0.21 -15.72
C LEU A 157 13.86 -0.23 -16.56
N ARG A 158 13.73 -0.29 -17.88
CA ARG A 158 14.88 -0.56 -18.78
C ARG A 158 15.95 0.53 -18.76
N TRP A 159 15.59 1.77 -18.47
CA TRP A 159 16.51 2.92 -18.48
C TRP A 159 17.19 3.15 -17.13
N LEU A 160 16.43 3.06 -16.03
CA LEU A 160 16.90 3.41 -14.68
C LEU A 160 17.17 2.19 -13.79
N GLY A 161 16.76 0.98 -14.21
CA GLY A 161 16.74 -0.21 -13.36
C GLY A 161 15.73 -0.07 -12.21
N TYR A 162 15.59 -1.12 -11.39
CA TYR A 162 14.68 -1.09 -10.24
C TYR A 162 15.12 -0.10 -9.16
N ARG A 163 16.40 -0.15 -8.76
CA ARG A 163 16.94 0.73 -7.72
C ARG A 163 16.80 2.21 -8.09
N GLY A 164 17.24 2.58 -9.29
CA GLY A 164 17.17 3.98 -9.75
C GLY A 164 15.72 4.47 -9.84
N THR A 165 14.82 3.64 -10.36
CA THR A 165 13.39 3.95 -10.44
C THR A 165 12.78 4.14 -9.05
N LEU A 166 13.01 3.23 -8.10
CA LEU A 166 12.44 3.31 -6.76
C LEU A 166 12.95 4.53 -5.99
N VAL A 167 14.26 4.80 -6.01
CA VAL A 167 14.86 5.95 -5.29
C VAL A 167 14.33 7.27 -5.84
N TRP A 168 14.42 7.48 -7.17
CA TRP A 168 13.98 8.75 -7.77
C TRP A 168 12.48 8.96 -7.62
N ASN A 169 11.69 7.90 -7.80
CA ASN A 169 10.24 7.97 -7.65
C ASN A 169 9.83 8.26 -6.19
N THR A 170 10.49 7.66 -5.19
CA THR A 170 10.22 7.98 -3.78
C THR A 170 10.45 9.46 -3.47
N VAL A 171 11.57 10.04 -3.94
CA VAL A 171 11.84 11.48 -3.74
C VAL A 171 10.75 12.33 -4.38
N LEU A 172 10.40 12.02 -5.63
CA LEU A 172 9.39 12.78 -6.36
C LEU A 172 8.01 12.66 -5.74
N GLN A 173 7.65 11.48 -5.24
CA GLN A 173 6.39 11.30 -4.50
C GLN A 173 6.37 12.06 -3.19
N GLY A 174 7.48 12.05 -2.43
CA GLY A 174 7.59 12.90 -1.24
C GLY A 174 7.38 14.37 -1.58
N ALA A 175 8.01 14.87 -2.64
CA ALA A 175 7.84 16.25 -3.10
C ALA A 175 6.40 16.58 -3.52
N ILE A 176 5.73 15.68 -4.26
CA ILE A 176 4.33 15.85 -4.67
C ILE A 176 3.41 15.90 -3.44
N ILE A 177 3.63 15.04 -2.45
CA ILE A 177 2.82 15.02 -1.23
C ILE A 177 3.10 16.27 -0.38
N LEU A 178 4.34 16.76 -0.31
CA LEU A 178 4.65 18.04 0.32
C LEU A 178 3.97 19.20 -0.40
N LEU A 179 3.87 19.16 -1.73
CA LEU A 179 3.12 20.16 -2.49
C LEU A 179 1.62 20.09 -2.15
N LEU A 180 1.05 18.89 -1.92
CA LEU A 180 -0.32 18.76 -1.40
C LEU A 180 -0.50 19.37 -0.01
N ALA A 181 0.56 19.46 0.82
CA ALA A 181 0.51 20.16 2.09
C ALA A 181 0.31 21.69 1.94
N THR A 182 0.59 22.25 0.76
CA THR A 182 0.41 23.69 0.46
C THR A 182 -0.97 24.03 -0.11
N LEU A 183 -1.86 23.03 -0.21
CA LEU A 183 -3.22 23.24 -0.69
C LEU A 183 -3.92 24.29 0.17
N SER A 184 -4.47 25.30 -0.50
CA SER A 184 -5.26 26.36 0.10
C SER A 184 -6.41 26.73 -0.85
N PRO A 185 -7.47 27.39 -0.37
CA PRO A 185 -8.62 27.77 -1.19
C PRO A 185 -8.27 28.66 -2.39
N GLY A 186 -7.09 29.29 -2.39
CA GLY A 186 -6.57 30.06 -3.53
C GLY A 186 -6.06 29.20 -4.68
N TRP A 187 -5.91 27.88 -4.50
CA TRP A 187 -5.49 26.99 -5.59
C TRP A 187 -6.58 26.82 -6.63
N PRO A 188 -6.26 26.95 -7.93
CA PRO A 188 -7.22 26.61 -8.97
C PRO A 188 -7.47 25.10 -8.96
N LEU A 189 -8.74 24.70 -9.08
CA LEU A 189 -9.14 23.27 -9.08
C LEU A 189 -8.46 22.46 -10.19
N TRP A 190 -8.20 23.06 -11.35
CA TRP A 190 -7.44 22.42 -12.43
C TRP A 190 -5.97 22.15 -12.03
N GLY A 191 -5.38 23.00 -11.18
CA GLY A 191 -4.03 22.81 -10.66
C GLY A 191 -3.97 21.61 -9.72
N VAL A 192 -4.98 21.46 -8.85
CA VAL A 192 -5.15 20.28 -8.00
C VAL A 192 -5.33 19.02 -8.85
N PHE A 193 -6.16 19.10 -9.89
CA PHE A 193 -6.36 17.98 -10.83
C PHE A 193 -5.04 17.52 -11.47
N ILE A 194 -4.24 18.45 -12.00
CA ILE A 194 -2.94 18.12 -12.61
C ILE A 194 -2.01 17.50 -11.56
N LEU A 195 -1.93 18.07 -10.37
CA LEU A 195 -1.08 17.57 -9.29
C LEU A 195 -1.45 16.12 -8.91
N LEU A 196 -2.74 15.81 -8.82
CA LEU A 196 -3.23 14.45 -8.55
C LEU A 196 -3.00 13.50 -9.73
N ALA A 197 -3.14 13.95 -10.97
CA ALA A 197 -2.76 13.15 -12.14
C ALA A 197 -1.27 12.77 -12.09
N VAL A 198 -0.40 13.73 -11.79
CA VAL A 198 1.04 13.51 -11.62
C VAL A 198 1.32 12.55 -10.46
N ASN A 199 0.63 12.70 -9.32
CA ASN A 199 0.70 11.74 -8.21
C ASN A 199 0.33 10.32 -8.65
N GLY A 200 -0.75 10.18 -9.43
CA GLY A 200 -1.22 8.91 -9.99
C GLY A 200 -0.20 8.24 -10.90
N ILE A 201 0.47 9.01 -11.76
CA ILE A 201 1.54 8.57 -12.65
C ILE A 201 2.67 7.91 -11.84
N PHE A 202 3.22 8.64 -10.87
CA PHE A 202 4.36 8.16 -10.09
C PHE A 202 4.00 7.03 -9.13
N ARG A 203 2.81 7.09 -8.51
CA ARG A 203 2.27 6.00 -7.70
C ARG A 203 2.14 4.71 -8.50
N SER A 204 1.64 4.78 -9.74
CA SER A 204 1.51 3.62 -10.63
C SER A 204 2.88 3.01 -10.95
N LEU A 205 3.84 3.84 -11.35
CA LEU A 205 5.22 3.41 -11.59
C LEU A 205 5.83 2.72 -10.35
N HIS A 206 5.61 3.29 -9.16
CA HIS A 206 6.18 2.77 -7.92
C HIS A 206 5.58 1.41 -7.56
N PHE A 207 4.26 1.28 -7.61
CA PHE A 207 3.57 0.03 -7.31
C PHE A 207 3.92 -1.07 -8.32
N THR A 208 3.99 -0.77 -9.61
CA THR A 208 4.39 -1.76 -10.60
C THR A 208 5.85 -2.19 -10.41
N SER A 209 6.74 -1.24 -10.09
CA SER A 209 8.16 -1.55 -9.83
C SER A 209 8.32 -2.47 -8.63
N LEU A 210 7.67 -2.17 -7.50
CA LEU A 210 7.67 -3.03 -6.31
C LEU A 210 7.06 -4.40 -6.61
N ASN A 211 5.87 -4.45 -7.22
CA ASN A 211 5.20 -5.72 -7.52
C ASN A 211 6.06 -6.62 -8.41
N SER A 212 6.74 -6.04 -9.40
CA SER A 212 7.60 -6.80 -10.30
C SER A 212 8.90 -7.25 -9.60
N LEU A 213 9.52 -6.37 -8.82
CA LEU A 213 10.74 -6.68 -8.05
C LEU A 213 10.51 -7.77 -7.00
N ALA A 214 9.32 -7.80 -6.36
CA ALA A 214 8.97 -8.80 -5.35
C ALA A 214 9.19 -10.24 -5.84
N TYR A 215 8.96 -10.50 -7.12
CA TYR A 215 9.01 -11.84 -7.70
C TYR A 215 10.21 -12.09 -8.61
N ALA A 216 11.06 -11.09 -8.82
CA ALA A 216 12.10 -11.14 -9.85
C ALA A 216 13.18 -12.19 -9.60
N GLU A 217 13.48 -12.47 -8.33
CA GLU A 217 14.58 -13.36 -7.89
C GLU A 217 14.07 -14.59 -7.14
N LEU A 218 12.75 -14.83 -7.16
CA LEU A 218 12.14 -15.93 -6.41
C LEU A 218 12.06 -17.22 -7.25
N PRO A 219 12.43 -18.38 -6.67
CA PRO A 219 12.19 -19.66 -7.33
C PRO A 219 10.69 -19.92 -7.43
N GLN A 220 10.25 -20.61 -8.49
CA GLN A 220 8.83 -20.92 -8.75
C GLN A 220 8.09 -21.51 -7.53
N LYS A 221 8.79 -22.34 -6.75
CA LYS A 221 8.25 -22.99 -5.54
C LYS A 221 7.91 -22.00 -4.41
N ALA A 222 8.57 -20.84 -4.37
CA ALA A 222 8.37 -19.81 -3.35
C ALA A 222 7.32 -18.75 -3.75
N LEU A 223 6.91 -18.68 -5.02
CA LEU A 223 6.01 -17.62 -5.51
C LEU A 223 4.67 -17.56 -4.78
N SER A 224 4.09 -18.71 -4.44
CA SER A 224 2.81 -18.77 -3.71
C SER A 224 2.95 -18.16 -2.30
N ALA A 225 3.96 -18.61 -1.54
CA ALA A 225 4.23 -18.11 -0.20
C ALA A 225 4.60 -16.60 -0.21
N ALA A 226 5.38 -16.18 -1.20
CA ALA A 226 5.73 -14.78 -1.40
C ALA A 226 4.51 -13.90 -1.72
N THR A 227 3.59 -14.41 -2.53
CA THR A 227 2.35 -13.70 -2.88
C THR A 227 1.48 -13.49 -1.64
N SER A 228 1.31 -14.53 -0.81
CA SER A 228 0.58 -14.43 0.45
C SER A 228 1.21 -13.38 1.37
N LEU A 229 2.51 -13.47 1.63
CA LEU A 229 3.21 -12.52 2.49
C LEU A 229 3.18 -11.08 1.95
N TYR A 230 3.42 -10.91 0.65
CA TYR A 230 3.42 -9.60 0.01
C TYR A 230 2.02 -8.96 0.01
N SER A 231 0.97 -9.73 -0.28
CA SER A 231 -0.41 -9.23 -0.27
C SER A 231 -0.91 -8.89 1.14
N THR A 232 -0.58 -9.72 2.14
CA THR A 232 -0.84 -9.43 3.56
C THR A 232 -0.16 -8.14 4.01
N ALA A 233 1.13 -7.97 3.70
CA ALA A 233 1.86 -6.73 4.01
C ALA A 233 1.23 -5.52 3.31
N GLN A 234 0.85 -5.66 2.02
CA GLN A 234 0.22 -4.60 1.26
C GLN A 234 -1.13 -4.15 1.85
N GLN A 235 -2.00 -5.08 2.24
CA GLN A 235 -3.30 -4.76 2.84
C GLN A 235 -3.13 -4.00 4.16
N LEU A 236 -2.27 -4.51 5.03
CA LEU A 236 -1.99 -3.90 6.32
C LEU A 236 -1.42 -2.48 6.16
N SER A 237 -0.46 -2.30 5.25
CA SER A 237 0.18 -1.01 4.98
C SER A 237 -0.82 0.06 4.51
N MET A 238 -1.74 -0.31 3.62
CA MET A 238 -2.74 0.62 3.10
C MET A 238 -3.70 1.11 4.20
N ALA A 239 -4.15 0.20 5.08
CA ALA A 239 -5.03 0.56 6.19
C ALA A 239 -4.30 1.41 7.25
N LEU A 240 -3.05 1.06 7.57
CA LEU A 240 -2.19 1.87 8.43
C LEU A 240 -2.02 3.29 7.88
N GLY A 241 -1.97 3.44 6.55
CA GLY A 241 -1.97 4.75 5.89
C GLY A 241 -3.19 5.60 6.21
N VAL A 242 -4.38 5.02 6.10
CA VAL A 242 -5.64 5.72 6.45
C VAL A 242 -5.64 6.13 7.91
N VAL A 243 -5.23 5.23 8.80
CA VAL A 243 -5.22 5.46 10.26
C VAL A 243 -4.21 6.51 10.65
N MET A 244 -3.02 6.48 10.05
CA MET A 244 -2.03 7.52 10.24
C MET A 244 -2.58 8.88 9.80
N GLY A 245 -3.20 8.94 8.61
CA GLY A 245 -3.82 10.17 8.11
C GLY A 245 -4.91 10.70 9.04
N SER A 246 -5.85 9.85 9.47
CA SER A 246 -6.94 10.24 10.37
C SER A 246 -6.46 10.58 11.78
N SER A 247 -5.46 9.85 12.31
CA SER A 247 -4.92 10.09 13.65
C SER A 247 -4.14 11.39 13.73
N VAL A 248 -3.31 11.70 12.72
CA VAL A 248 -2.58 12.98 12.66
C VAL A 248 -3.57 14.14 12.52
N LEU A 249 -4.60 13.98 11.68
CA LEU A 249 -5.65 14.99 11.53
C LEU A 249 -6.38 15.21 12.86
N ALA A 250 -6.87 14.15 13.50
CA ALA A 250 -7.59 14.23 14.78
C ALA A 250 -6.73 14.82 15.90
N ALA A 251 -5.45 14.43 15.98
CA ALA A 251 -4.52 14.98 16.96
C ALA A 251 -4.27 16.48 16.73
N SER A 252 -4.07 16.89 15.48
CA SER A 252 -3.86 18.30 15.12
C SER A 252 -5.10 19.15 15.45
N THR A 253 -6.29 18.68 15.07
CA THR A 253 -7.56 19.36 15.36
C THR A 253 -7.80 19.51 16.85
N ALA A 254 -7.51 18.46 17.65
CA ALA A 254 -7.61 18.51 19.10
C ALA A 254 -6.60 19.47 19.76
N LEU A 255 -5.36 19.51 19.26
CA LEU A 255 -4.31 20.40 19.76
C LEU A 255 -4.62 21.88 19.51
N HIS A 256 -5.22 22.21 18.35
CA HIS A 256 -5.60 23.58 18.01
C HIS A 256 -7.00 23.98 18.52
N GLY A 257 -7.73 23.06 19.17
CA GLY A 257 -9.04 23.33 19.77
C GLY A 257 -10.16 23.58 18.76
N HIS A 258 -10.05 23.04 17.54
CA HIS A 258 -11.08 23.17 16.51
C HIS A 258 -12.15 22.07 16.64
N GLY A 259 -13.41 22.40 16.35
CA GLY A 259 -14.49 21.41 16.30
C GLY A 259 -14.50 20.58 15.01
N GLU A 260 -13.92 21.12 13.93
CA GLU A 260 -13.76 20.46 12.64
C GLU A 260 -12.33 20.65 12.10
N PRO A 261 -11.81 19.73 11.27
CA PRO A 261 -10.46 19.84 10.73
C PRO A 261 -10.28 21.08 9.83
N ALA A 262 -9.29 21.91 10.16
CA ALA A 262 -8.92 23.07 9.37
C ALA A 262 -7.83 22.73 8.33
N LEU A 263 -7.62 23.61 7.35
CA LEU A 263 -6.58 23.43 6.31
C LEU A 263 -5.18 23.17 6.87
N GLY A 264 -4.81 23.84 7.98
CA GLY A 264 -3.53 23.62 8.65
C GLY A 264 -3.35 22.20 9.17
N ASP A 265 -4.43 21.56 9.63
CA ASP A 265 -4.43 20.17 10.09
C ASP A 265 -4.15 19.20 8.92
N PHE A 266 -4.71 19.49 7.74
CA PHE A 266 -4.43 18.73 6.52
C PHE A 266 -2.97 18.91 6.07
N SER A 267 -2.43 20.12 6.13
CA SER A 267 -1.02 20.38 5.82
C SER A 267 -0.10 19.53 6.68
N LEU A 268 -0.35 19.46 8.00
CA LEU A 268 0.42 18.61 8.91
C LEU A 268 0.27 17.12 8.59
N ALA A 269 -0.95 16.67 8.26
CA ALA A 269 -1.19 15.29 7.83
C ALA A 269 -0.41 14.95 6.55
N PHE A 270 -0.42 15.83 5.54
CA PHE A 270 0.36 15.62 4.31
C PHE A 270 1.88 15.63 4.56
N VAL A 271 2.38 16.49 5.46
CA VAL A 271 3.80 16.47 5.84
C VAL A 271 4.18 15.16 6.52
N ALA A 272 3.37 14.66 7.45
CA ALA A 272 3.60 13.37 8.10
C ALA A 272 3.60 12.22 7.09
N VAL A 273 2.64 12.22 6.16
CA VAL A 273 2.56 11.25 5.05
C VAL A 273 3.81 11.32 4.18
N ALA A 274 4.25 12.52 3.80
CA ALA A 274 5.46 12.70 2.99
C ALA A 274 6.72 12.20 3.72
N ALA A 275 6.83 12.46 5.03
CA ALA A 275 7.94 11.97 5.84
C ALA A 275 8.01 10.44 5.84
N VAL A 276 6.87 9.75 5.95
CA VAL A 276 6.82 8.28 5.90
C VAL A 276 7.16 7.74 4.50
N VAL A 277 6.71 8.40 3.44
CA VAL A 277 7.12 8.05 2.07
C VAL A 277 8.62 8.22 1.89
N LEU A 278 9.19 9.35 2.32
CA LEU A 278 10.62 9.63 2.23
C LEU A 278 11.45 8.68 3.12
N ALA A 279 10.90 8.21 4.24
CA ALA A 279 11.52 7.19 5.09
C ALA A 279 11.68 5.83 4.38
N SER A 280 11.02 5.60 3.23
CA SER A 280 11.28 4.43 2.38
C SER A 280 12.59 4.51 1.57
N LEU A 281 13.26 5.67 1.54
CA LEU A 281 14.51 5.86 0.79
C LEU A 281 15.67 4.97 1.26
N PRO A 282 15.98 4.85 2.56
CA PRO A 282 17.13 4.07 3.00
C PRO A 282 17.05 2.59 2.59
N PRO A 283 15.92 1.88 2.76
CA PRO A 283 15.77 0.52 2.22
C PRO A 283 15.91 0.45 0.69
N CYS A 284 15.35 1.42 -0.05
CA CYS A 284 15.53 1.48 -1.52
C CYS A 284 17.00 1.68 -1.92
N LEU A 285 17.79 2.41 -1.13
CA LEU A 285 19.21 2.63 -1.38
C LEU A 285 20.07 1.39 -1.06
N GLN A 286 19.61 0.52 -0.15
CA GLN A 286 20.26 -0.76 0.17
C GLN A 286 20.06 -1.81 -0.93
N LEU A 287 19.12 -1.59 -1.86
CA LEU A 287 18.89 -2.51 -2.97
C LEU A 287 20.17 -2.64 -3.83
N PRO A 288 20.64 -3.86 -4.14
CA PRO A 288 21.72 -4.07 -5.11
C PRO A 288 21.38 -3.40 -6.45
N ARG A 289 22.40 -2.89 -7.15
CA ARG A 289 22.18 -2.16 -8.42
C ARG A 289 21.73 -3.09 -9.56
N ASP A 290 22.09 -4.35 -9.43
CA ASP A 290 21.80 -5.48 -10.32
C ASP A 290 20.49 -6.21 -9.97
N ALA A 291 19.80 -5.80 -8.89
CA ALA A 291 18.58 -6.45 -8.45
C ALA A 291 17.51 -6.42 -9.56
N GLY A 292 16.98 -7.59 -9.91
CA GLY A 292 16.00 -7.75 -10.98
C GLY A 292 16.48 -7.40 -12.40
N GLU A 293 17.78 -7.41 -12.69
CA GLU A 293 18.32 -7.15 -14.04
C GLU A 293 17.71 -8.08 -15.11
N ALA A 294 17.56 -9.38 -14.79
CA ALA A 294 16.99 -10.37 -15.70
C ALA A 294 15.54 -10.05 -16.12
N VAL A 295 14.78 -9.39 -15.24
CA VAL A 295 13.36 -9.03 -15.48
C VAL A 295 13.22 -7.63 -16.08
N SER A 296 14.05 -6.69 -15.66
CA SER A 296 14.00 -5.31 -16.16
C SER A 296 14.61 -5.15 -17.55
N GLY A 297 15.52 -6.05 -17.97
CA GLY A 297 16.31 -5.89 -19.19
C GLY A 297 17.29 -4.73 -19.12
N TYR A 298 17.53 -4.18 -17.92
CA TYR A 298 18.54 -3.16 -17.68
C TYR A 298 19.93 -3.78 -17.87
N ARG A 299 20.72 -3.23 -18.81
CA ARG A 299 22.12 -3.59 -18.99
C ARG A 299 22.96 -2.40 -18.60
N ARG A 300 23.80 -2.56 -17.58
CA ARG A 300 24.80 -1.55 -17.19
C ARG A 300 25.66 -1.21 -18.41
N ARG A 301 25.68 0.06 -18.81
CA ARG A 301 26.72 0.56 -19.71
C ARG A 301 28.03 0.53 -18.94
N GLY A 302 28.84 -0.51 -19.19
CA GLY A 302 30.28 -0.63 -18.93
C GLY A 302 30.81 -0.14 -17.57
N GLY A 303 31.26 -1.08 -16.75
CA GLY A 303 32.20 -0.83 -15.66
C GLY A 303 32.95 -2.09 -15.36
#